data_AF-A0A061QUH9-F1
#
_entry.id   AF-A0A061QUH9-F1
#
_cell.length_a   1.000
_cell.length_b   1.000
_cell.length_c   1.000
_cell.angle_alpha   90.00
_cell.angle_beta   90.00
_cell.angle_gamma   90.00
#
_symmetry.space_group_name_H-M   'P 1'
#
loop_
_entity.id
_entity.type
_entity.pdbx_description
1 polymer ?
#
loop_
_entity_poly.entity_id
_entity_poly.type
_entity_poly.pdbx_seq_one_letter_code
_entity_poly.pdbx_strand_id
1 'polypeptide(L)'
;FVNLLDVNGTIVQLGLVTEKHKVEQLPLVFCRRAIAGSLIAGIKSTEECIAFCDKHNIKPEIEVVPCDKINDVYAKLIAKNDSVKRYILDIANTL
;
A
#
# COMPACT_ATOMS: atom_id res chain seq x y z
N PHE A 1 9.52 10.29 -12.15
CA PHE A 1 8.20 10.55 -11.52
C PHE A 1 8.10 11.90 -10.83
N VAL A 2 9.16 12.44 -10.19
CA VAL A 2 9.13 13.77 -9.55
C VAL A 2 8.63 14.88 -10.49
N ASN A 3 8.95 14.81 -11.78
CA ASN A 3 8.50 15.81 -12.77
C ASN A 3 6.99 15.86 -13.01
N LEU A 4 6.24 14.83 -12.62
CA LEU A 4 4.78 14.78 -12.74
C LEU A 4 4.07 15.52 -11.60
N LEU A 5 4.78 15.84 -10.51
CA LEU A 5 4.20 16.58 -9.38
C LEU A 5 4.01 18.05 -9.77
N ASP A 6 2.94 18.67 -9.29
CA ASP A 6 2.78 20.12 -9.39
C ASP A 6 3.79 20.87 -8.46
N VAL A 7 3.81 22.20 -8.53
CA VAL A 7 4.54 23.06 -7.61
C VAL A 7 4.11 22.76 -6.17
N ASN A 8 5.08 22.60 -5.26
CA ASN A 8 4.89 22.16 -3.86
C ASN A 8 4.36 20.71 -3.71
N GLY A 9 4.34 19.91 -4.77
CA GLY A 9 3.88 18.52 -4.68
C GLY A 9 4.85 17.62 -3.89
N THR A 10 4.29 16.61 -3.22
CA THR A 10 5.06 15.60 -2.47
C THR A 10 4.81 14.22 -3.06
N ILE A 11 5.88 13.48 -3.36
CA ILE A 11 5.80 12.04 -3.59
C ILE A 11 6.13 11.30 -2.30
N VAL A 12 5.29 10.31 -1.94
CA VAL A 12 5.43 9.54 -0.71
C VAL A 12 5.79 8.10 -1.04
N GLN A 13 6.98 7.67 -0.62
CA GLN A 13 7.45 6.29 -0.77
C GLN A 13 6.80 5.39 0.29
N LEU A 14 6.01 4.41 -0.15
CA LEU A 14 5.36 3.41 0.70
C LEU A 14 5.94 2.01 0.53
N GLY A 15 6.44 1.69 -0.67
CA GLY A 15 7.09 0.41 -0.95
C GLY A 15 8.54 0.40 -0.44
N LEU A 16 9.04 -0.78 -0.12
CA LEU A 16 10.46 -0.96 0.19
C LEU A 16 11.18 -1.51 -1.04
N VAL A 17 12.17 -0.76 -1.53
CA VAL A 17 13.12 -1.23 -2.53
C VAL A 17 14.51 -1.28 -1.90
N THR A 18 15.32 -2.26 -2.27
CA THR A 18 16.67 -2.44 -1.73
C THR A 18 17.70 -1.57 -2.44
N GLU A 19 17.44 -1.21 -3.69
CA GLU A 19 18.30 -0.32 -4.47
C GLU A 19 18.03 1.16 -4.15
N LYS A 20 19.08 1.99 -4.19
CA LYS A 20 18.96 3.43 -3.96
C LYS A 20 18.22 4.11 -5.11
N HIS A 21 17.28 4.98 -4.78
CA HIS A 21 16.65 5.85 -5.77
C HIS A 21 17.65 6.84 -6.37
N LYS A 22 17.59 7.06 -7.69
CA LYS A 22 18.22 8.21 -8.35
C LYS A 22 17.24 9.38 -8.33
N VAL A 23 17.69 10.54 -7.84
CA VAL A 23 16.85 11.73 -7.67
C VAL A 23 17.47 12.91 -8.42
N GLU A 24 16.71 13.45 -9.38
CA GLU A 24 17.07 14.67 -10.09
C GLU A 24 16.83 15.90 -9.20
N GLN A 25 17.84 16.76 -9.07
CA GLN A 25 17.80 17.88 -8.11
C GLN A 25 17.06 19.10 -8.65
N LEU A 26 17.25 19.45 -9.93
CA LEU A 26 16.63 20.64 -10.53
C LEU A 26 15.10 20.66 -10.39
N PRO A 27 14.37 19.55 -10.64
CA PRO A 27 12.92 19.52 -10.46
C PRO A 27 12.46 19.72 -9.01
N LEU A 28 13.29 19.39 -8.02
CA LEU A 28 13.00 19.64 -6.61
C LEU A 28 13.13 21.13 -6.28
N VAL A 29 14.21 21.75 -6.74
CA VAL A 29 14.52 23.16 -6.45
C VAL A 29 13.54 24.12 -7.13
N PHE A 30 13.33 23.98 -8.44
CA PHE A 30 12.52 24.94 -9.20
C PHE A 30 11.03 24.92 -8.84
N CYS A 31 10.50 23.76 -8.45
CA CYS A 31 9.08 23.59 -8.16
C CYS A 31 8.80 23.33 -6.68
N ARG A 32 9.80 23.46 -5.78
CA ARG A 32 9.69 23.18 -4.34
C ARG A 32 9.05 21.82 -4.03
N ARG A 33 9.43 20.80 -4.80
CA ARG A 33 8.86 19.44 -4.64
C ARG A 33 9.56 18.71 -3.51
N ALA A 34 8.83 17.82 -2.85
CA ALA A 34 9.33 17.04 -1.72
C ALA A 34 9.24 15.53 -1.96
N ILE A 35 10.14 14.79 -1.30
CA ILE A 35 10.12 13.33 -1.21
C ILE A 35 9.99 12.97 0.27
N ALA A 36 9.00 12.15 0.61
CA ALA A 36 8.75 11.68 1.96
C ALA A 36 8.60 10.15 1.99
N GLY A 37 8.68 9.57 3.19
CA GLY A 37 8.39 8.16 3.43
C GLY A 37 7.31 7.99 4.49
N SER A 38 6.53 6.91 4.40
CA SER A 38 5.59 6.50 5.43
C SER A 38 5.50 4.98 5.46
N LEU A 39 5.36 4.40 6.65
CA LEU A 39 5.31 2.95 6.85
C LEU A 39 3.92 2.51 7.30
N ILE A 40 3.49 3.01 8.46
CA ILE A 40 2.17 2.80 9.05
C ILE A 40 1.74 4.05 9.81
N ALA A 41 0.45 4.14 10.13
CA ALA A 41 -0.11 5.23 10.93
C ALA A 41 -0.36 4.79 12.39
N GLY A 42 -0.57 5.77 13.28
CA GLY A 42 -0.96 5.51 14.68
C GLY A 42 -2.43 5.09 14.83
N ILE A 43 -2.80 4.64 16.02
CA ILE A 43 -4.14 4.10 16.34
C ILE A 43 -5.26 5.05 15.91
N LYS A 44 -5.21 6.30 16.36
CA LYS A 44 -6.24 7.31 16.06
C LYS A 44 -6.45 7.51 14.54
N SER A 45 -5.36 7.64 13.79
CA SER A 45 -5.43 7.80 12.34
C SER A 45 -5.97 6.56 11.62
N THR A 46 -5.69 5.37 12.16
CA THR A 46 -6.26 4.12 11.63
C THR A 46 -7.76 4.06 11.87
N GLU A 47 -8.26 4.47 13.04
CA GLU A 47 -9.70 4.56 13.33
C GLU A 47 -10.40 5.56 12.39
N GLU A 48 -9.80 6.74 12.19
CA GLU A 48 -10.29 7.75 11.25
C GLU A 48 -10.33 7.22 9.80
N CYS A 49 -9.31 6.47 9.39
CA CYS A 49 -9.25 5.82 8.07
C CYS A 49 -10.35 4.78 7.90
N ILE A 50 -10.57 3.90 8.89
CA ILE A 50 -11.64 2.89 8.85
C ILE A 50 -13.01 3.57 8.76
N ALA A 51 -13.25 4.59 9.58
CA ALA A 51 -14.51 5.34 9.56
C ALA A 51 -14.75 6.03 8.21
N PHE A 52 -13.71 6.59 7.60
CA PHE A 52 -13.77 7.17 6.26
C PHE A 52 -14.11 6.11 5.20
N CYS A 53 -13.42 4.96 5.23
CA CYS A 53 -13.67 3.87 4.30
C CYS A 53 -15.10 3.34 4.40
N ASP A 54 -15.62 3.15 5.61
CA ASP A 54 -16.99 2.71 5.84
C ASP A 54 -18.02 3.71 5.29
N LYS A 55 -17.87 4.99 5.65
CA LYS A 55 -18.74 6.09 5.17
C LYS A 55 -18.81 6.18 3.64
N HIS A 56 -17.71 5.89 2.96
CA HIS A 56 -17.59 6.03 1.50
C HIS A 56 -17.66 4.70 0.75
N ASN A 57 -17.97 3.59 1.45
CA ASN A 57 -18.02 2.24 0.88
C ASN A 57 -16.72 1.86 0.12
N ILE A 58 -15.58 2.23 0.68
CA ILE A 58 -14.25 1.86 0.17
C ILE A 58 -13.89 0.50 0.74
N LYS A 59 -13.85 -0.52 -0.11
CA LYS A 59 -13.53 -1.89 0.28
C LYS A 59 -12.43 -2.46 -0.62
N PRO A 60 -11.48 -3.23 -0.07
CA PRO A 60 -10.53 -3.96 -0.90
C PRO A 60 -11.24 -5.08 -1.65
N GLU A 61 -10.72 -5.44 -2.81
CA GLU A 61 -11.07 -6.71 -3.45
C GLU A 61 -10.45 -7.86 -2.64
N ILE A 62 -11.29 -8.81 -2.21
CA ILE A 62 -10.88 -9.91 -1.33
C ILE A 62 -11.18 -11.27 -1.92
N GLU A 63 -10.35 -12.25 -1.55
CA GLU A 63 -10.59 -13.68 -1.74
C GLU A 63 -10.54 -14.34 -0.37
N VAL A 64 -11.67 -14.88 0.08
CA VAL A 64 -11.76 -15.61 1.34
C VAL A 64 -11.31 -17.05 1.12
N VAL A 65 -10.42 -17.54 1.97
CA VAL A 65 -9.84 -18.89 1.87
C VAL A 65 -9.88 -19.59 3.24
N PRO A 66 -10.02 -20.93 3.27
CA PRO A 66 -9.90 -21.68 4.51
C PRO A 66 -8.45 -21.67 5.05
N CYS A 67 -8.30 -21.82 6.37
CA CYS A 67 -7.02 -21.74 7.06
C CYS A 67 -5.99 -22.79 6.57
N ASP A 68 -6.45 -23.98 6.18
CA ASP A 68 -5.61 -25.07 5.67
C ASP A 68 -4.97 -24.77 4.30
N LYS A 69 -5.44 -23.73 3.59
CA LYS A 69 -4.91 -23.28 2.29
C LYS A 69 -3.87 -22.17 2.37
N ILE A 70 -3.44 -21.77 3.57
CA ILE A 70 -2.46 -20.68 3.73
C ILE A 70 -1.17 -20.90 2.93
N ASN A 71 -0.66 -22.13 2.87
CA ASN A 71 0.56 -22.46 2.13
C ASN A 71 0.38 -22.30 0.61
N ASP A 72 -0.77 -22.71 0.08
CA ASP A 72 -1.09 -22.55 -1.34
C ASP A 72 -1.19 -21.06 -1.71
N VAL A 73 -1.75 -20.23 -0.82
CA VAL A 73 -1.81 -18.77 -0.99
C VAL A 73 -0.42 -18.17 -1.03
N TYR A 74 0.47 -18.53 -0.09
CA TYR A 74 1.86 -18.06 -0.11
C TYR A 74 2.60 -18.45 -1.38
N ALA A 75 2.47 -19.71 -1.82
CA ALA A 75 3.09 -20.17 -3.06
C ALA A 75 2.64 -19.36 -4.28
N LYS A 76 1.34 -19.03 -4.38
CA LYS A 76 0.80 -18.16 -5.41
C LYS A 76 1.39 -16.75 -5.35
N LEU A 77 1.38 -16.12 -4.18
CA LEU A 77 1.89 -14.75 -3.99
C LEU A 77 3.37 -14.62 -4.33
N ILE A 78 4.19 -15.63 -3.97
CA ILE A 78 5.62 -15.66 -4.29
C ILE A 78 5.84 -15.86 -5.79
N ALA A 79 5.11 -16.79 -6.41
CA ALA A 79 5.26 -17.07 -7.83
C ALA A 79 4.86 -15.87 -8.69
N LYS A 80 3.77 -15.18 -8.33
CA LYS A 80 3.23 -14.05 -9.08
C LYS A 80 2.21 -13.26 -8.26
N ASN A 81 2.48 -11.98 -8.00
CA ASN A 81 1.58 -11.09 -7.26
C ASN A 81 0.91 -10.05 -8.17
N ASP A 82 0.37 -10.50 -9.31
CA ASP A 82 -0.14 -9.62 -10.37
C ASP A 82 -1.60 -9.18 -10.17
N SER A 83 -2.29 -9.72 -9.17
CA SER A 83 -3.68 -9.38 -8.86
C SER A 83 -3.75 -8.43 -7.66
N VAL A 84 -4.48 -7.32 -7.79
CA VAL A 84 -4.73 -6.35 -6.70
C VAL A 84 -5.78 -6.87 -5.71
N LYS A 85 -5.67 -8.15 -5.31
CA LYS A 85 -6.58 -8.80 -4.36
C LYS A 85 -5.90 -9.10 -3.04
N ARG A 86 -6.67 -9.09 -1.95
CA ARG A 86 -6.20 -9.47 -0.62
C ARG A 86 -6.84 -10.80 -0.21
N TYR A 87 -6.01 -11.73 0.25
CA TYR A 87 -6.49 -12.99 0.80
C TYR A 87 -6.91 -12.79 2.26
N ILE A 88 -8.09 -13.29 2.62
CA ILE A 88 -8.63 -13.26 3.98
C ILE A 88 -8.82 -14.71 4.43
N LEU A 89 -8.20 -15.08 5.55
CA LEU A 89 -8.39 -16.42 6.14
C LEU A 89 -9.70 -16.47 6.91
N ASP A 90 -10.55 -17.47 6.63
CA ASP A 90 -11.78 -17.72 7.39
C ASP A 90 -11.49 -18.51 8.67
N ILE A 91 -11.06 -17.80 9.72
CA ILE A 91 -10.68 -18.40 11.00
C ILE A 91 -11.88 -19.05 11.70
N ALA A 92 -13.05 -18.43 11.67
CA ALA A 92 -14.18 -18.86 12.48
C ALA A 92 -14.80 -20.19 12.01
N ASN A 93 -14.73 -20.48 10.71
CA ASN A 93 -15.38 -21.66 10.12
C ASN A 93 -14.41 -22.78 9.75
N THR A 94 -13.09 -22.58 9.88
CA THR A 94 -12.08 -23.51 9.33
C THR A 94 -10.97 -23.90 10.32
N LEU A 95 -11.17 -23.58 11.59
CA LEU A 95 -10.45 -24.10 12.76
C LEU A 95 -11.41 -24.93 13.60
#